data_AF-X1VY90-F1
#
_entry.id   AF-X1VY90-F1
#
_cell.length_a   1.000
_cell.length_b   1.000
_cell.length_c   1.000
_cell.angle_alpha   90.00
_cell.angle_beta   90.00
_cell.angle_gamma   90.00
#
_symmetry.space_group_name_H-M   'P 1'
#
loop_
_entity.id
_entity.type
_entity.pdbx_description
1 polymer ?
#
loop_
_entity_poly.entity_id
_entity_poly.type
_entity_poly.pdbx_seq_one_letter_code
_entity_poly.pdbx_strand_id
1 'polypeptide(L)' 'IIGLMVGLEIEKDGSEVVKKCLEEGVLINCTAGNVLRFLPPLIIKEEEIDYLIGVLDKIFKKI' A
#
# COMPACT_ATOMS: atom_id res chain seq x y z
N ILE A 1 10.89 17.50 6.52
CA ILE A 1 9.80 17.56 5.51
C ILE A 1 9.43 16.12 5.19
N ILE A 2 8.15 15.75 5.30
CA ILE A 2 7.66 14.42 4.97
C ILE A 2 7.18 14.47 3.52
N GLY A 3 7.61 13.52 2.68
CA GLY A 3 7.20 13.39 1.29
C GLY A 3 6.20 12.25 1.08
N LEU A 4 5.96 11.88 -0.18
CA LEU A 4 5.02 10.81 -0.54
C LEU A 4 5.65 9.42 -0.63
N MET A 5 6.97 9.31 -0.40
CA MET A 5 7.64 8.02 -0.25
C MET A 5 7.45 7.54 1.19
N VAL A 6 6.48 6.65 1.41
CA VAL A 6 6.09 6.19 2.74
C VAL A 6 6.27 4.68 2.85
N GLY A 7 6.78 4.22 3.99
CA GLY A 7 6.89 2.81 4.35
C GLY A 7 5.92 2.45 5.47
N LEU A 8 5.29 1.28 5.37
CA LEU A 8 4.48 0.69 6.43
C LEU A 8 5.04 -0.70 6.76
N GLU A 9 5.61 -0.83 7.94
CA GLU A 9 6.01 -2.13 8.48
C GLU A 9 4.77 -2.84 9.05
N ILE A 10 4.66 -4.13 8.75
CA ILE A 10 3.58 -4.99 9.23
C ILE A 10 4.17 -6.24 9.89
N GLU A 11 3.38 -6.91 10.73
CA GLU A 11 3.78 -8.18 11.36
C GLU A 11 3.55 -9.40 10.44
N LYS A 12 2.84 -9.20 9.33
CA LYS A 12 2.43 -10.24 8.38
C LYS A 12 3.38 -10.30 7.18
N ASP A 13 3.25 -11.35 6.36
CA ASP A 13 3.93 -11.43 5.08
C ASP A 13 3.39 -10.34 4.12
N GLY A 14 4.24 -9.36 3.79
CA GLY A 14 3.85 -8.26 2.92
C GLY A 14 3.62 -8.68 1.47
N SER A 15 4.13 -9.83 1.03
CA SER A 15 3.89 -10.34 -0.32
C SER A 15 2.41 -10.71 -0.55
N GLU A 16 1.72 -11.20 0.49
CA GLU A 16 0.28 -11.47 0.42
C GLU A 16 -0.50 -10.15 0.25
N VAL A 17 -0.13 -9.12 1.02
CA VAL A 17 -0.78 -7.80 0.93
C VAL A 17 -0.55 -7.17 -0.44
N VAL A 18 0.68 -7.23 -0.98
CA VAL A 18 1.00 -6.74 -2.32
C VAL A 18 0.14 -7.44 -3.37
N LYS A 19 -0.01 -8.77 -3.29
CA LYS A 19 -0.82 -9.53 -4.24
C LYS A 19 -2.29 -9.10 -4.19
N LYS A 20 -2.87 -8.95 -2.99
CA LYS A 20 -4.25 -8.50 -2.84
C LYS A 20 -4.45 -7.06 -3.30
N CYS A 21 -3.49 -6.17 -3.07
CA CYS A 21 -3.52 -4.81 -3.60
C CYS A 21 -3.54 -4.82 -5.13
N LEU A 22 -2.71 -5.66 -5.75
CA LEU A 22 -2.65 -5.80 -7.21
C LEU A 22 -3.97 -6.30 -7.80
N GLU A 23 -4.62 -7.27 -7.16
CA GLU A 23 -5.96 -7.78 -7.54
C GLU A 23 -7.04 -6.69 -7.47
N GLU A 24 -6.89 -5.72 -6.56
CA GLU A 24 -7.76 -4.56 -6.45
C GLU A 24 -7.29 -3.38 -7.32
N GLY A 25 -6.28 -3.54 -8.18
CA GLY A 25 -5.82 -2.50 -9.11
C GLY A 25 -4.80 -1.50 -8.53
N VAL A 26 -4.24 -1.79 -7.35
CA VAL A 26 -3.24 -0.96 -6.67
C VAL A 26 -1.86 -1.61 -6.73
N LEU A 27 -0.89 -0.94 -7.35
CA LEU A 27 0.49 -1.42 -7.42
C LEU A 27 1.34 -0.83 -6.29
N ILE A 28 1.77 -1.69 -5.37
CA ILE A 28 2.71 -1.35 -4.30
C ILE A 28 3.85 -2.36 -4.28
N ASN A 29 4.94 -2.03 -3.58
CA ASN A 29 6.08 -2.92 -3.40
C ASN A 29 6.16 -3.38 -1.93
N CYS A 30 6.67 -4.59 -1.69
CA CYS A 30 7.10 -5.02 -0.36
C CYS A 30 8.61 -5.28 -0.37
N THR A 31 9.29 -4.77 0.64
CA THR A 31 10.73 -4.98 0.87
C THR A 31 10.97 -5.54 2.26
N ALA A 32 12.12 -6.16 2.48
CA ALA A 32 12.46 -6.79 3.76
C ALA A 32 11.44 -7.84 4.26
N GLY A 33 10.57 -8.35 3.36
CA GLY A 33 9.52 -9.32 3.68
C GLY A 33 8.26 -8.72 4.30
N ASN A 34 8.36 -7.61 5.02
CA ASN A 34 7.28 -7.08 5.84
C ASN A 34 7.11 -5.54 5.77
N VAL A 35 7.82 -4.84 4.88
CA VAL A 35 7.71 -3.38 4.72
C VAL A 35 7.08 -3.04 3.39
N LEU A 36 5.82 -2.60 3.43
CA LEU A 36 5.10 -2.08 2.26
C LEU A 36 5.61 -0.68 1.92
N ARG A 37 5.84 -0.40 0.65
CA ARG A 37 6.30 0.90 0.16
C ARG A 37 5.30 1.53 -0.78
N PHE A 38 4.93 2.76 -0.48
CA PHE A 38 4.06 3.61 -1.27
C PHE A 38 4.91 4.70 -1.90
N LEU A 39 4.94 4.72 -3.24
CA LEU A 39 5.69 5.69 -4.03
C LEU A 39 4.81 6.18 -5.19
N PRO A 40 3.77 6.98 -4.92
CA PRO A 40 2.93 7.50 -5.98
C PRO A 40 3.67 8.57 -6.80
N PRO A 41 3.21 8.85 -8.04
CA PRO A 41 3.63 10.02 -8.79
C PRO A 41 3.36 11.32 -8.01
N LEU A 42 4.18 12.35 -8.19
CA LEU A 42 4.00 13.65 -7.49
C LEU A 42 2.77 14.45 -7.94
N ILE A 43 2.07 13.97 -8.98
CA ILE A 43 0.82 14.54 -9.49
C ILE A 43 -0.42 13.83 -8.92
N ILE A 44 -0.24 12.88 -7.99
CA ILE A 44 -1.34 12.15 -7.37
C ILE A 44 -2.29 13.11 -6.63
N LYS A 45 -3.58 12.81 -6.69
CA LYS A 45 -4.65 13.53 -5.99
C LYS A 45 -5.02 12.83 -4.69
N GLU A 46 -5.61 13.59 -3.77
CA GLU A 46 -6.11 13.07 -2.49
C GLU A 46 -7.11 11.92 -2.70
N GLU A 47 -8.00 12.03 -3.69
CA GLU A 47 -8.99 11.01 -4.04
C GLU A 47 -8.36 9.65 -4.41
N GLU A 48 -7.18 9.66 -5.06
CA GLU A 48 -6.44 8.45 -5.42
C GLU A 48 -5.75 7.83 -4.19
N ILE A 49 -5.35 8.66 -3.22
CA ILE A 49 -4.85 8.22 -1.92
C ILE A 49 -5.99 7.60 -1.12
N ASP A 50 -7.17 8.24 -1.07
CA ASP A 50 -8.34 7.71 -0.38
C ASP A 50 -8.76 6.33 -0.94
N TYR A 51 -8.66 6.16 -2.26
CA TYR A 51 -8.87 4.87 -2.90
C TYR A 51 -7.89 3.80 -2.40
N LEU A 52 -6.57 4.11 -2.35
CA LEU A 52 -5.57 3.22 -1.77
C LEU A 52 -5.89 2.86 -0.32
N ILE A 53 -6.27 3.84 0.51
CA ILE A 53 -6.64 3.60 1.91
C ILE A 53 -7.85 2.65 2.00
N GLY A 54 -8.88 2.85 1.17
CA GLY A 54 -10.04 1.96 1.11
C GLY A 54 -9.69 0.51 0.71
N VAL A 55 -8.75 0.34 -0.23
CA VAL A 55 -8.22 -0.97 -0.61
C VAL A 55 -7.47 -1.62 0.55
N LEU A 56 -6.60 -0.88 1.23
CA LEU A 56 -5.86 -1.38 2.39
C LEU A 56 -6.81 -1.78 3.52
N ASP A 57 -7.83 -0.99 3.84
CA ASP A 57 -8.85 -1.31 4.85
C ASP A 57 -9.59 -2.61 4.53
N LYS A 58 -9.98 -2.80 3.26
CA LYS A 58 -10.64 -4.03 2.80
C LYS A 58 -9.73 -5.24 2.96
N ILE A 59 -8.44 -5.09 2.69
CA ILE A 59 -7.45 -6.15 2.80
C ILE A 59 -7.19 -6.47 4.27
N PHE A 60 -6.83 -5.49 5.09
CA PHE A 60 -6.48 -5.69 6.50
C PHE A 60 -7.62 -6.22 7.36
N LYS A 61 -8.89 -5.97 6.99
CA LYS A 61 -10.05 -6.60 7.66
C LYS A 61 -10.20 -8.10 7.39
N LYS A 62 -9.56 -8.63 6.34
CA LYS A 62 -9.70 -10.02 5.88
C LYS A 62 -8.52 -10.92 6.25
N ILE A 63 -7.47 -10.35 6.83
CA ILE A 63 -6.24 -11.06 7.25
C ILE A 63 -5.99 -10.81 8.72
#